data_AF-A0A1C6CVE1-F1
#
_entry.id   AF-A0A1C6CVE1-F1
#
_cell.length_a   1.000
_cell.length_b   1.000
_cell.length_c   1.000
_cell.angle_alpha   90.00
_cell.angle_beta   90.00
_cell.angle_gamma   90.00
#
_symmetry.space_group_name_H-M   'P 1'
#
loop_
_entity.id
_entity.type
_entity.pdbx_description
1 polymer ?
#
loop_
_entity_poly.entity_id
_entity_poly.type
_entity_poly.pdbx_seq_one_letter_code
_entity_poly.pdbx_strand_id
1 'polypeptide(L)'
;MEEYRDDIKSKLHYMDEILHKISFMSQAENEKQLDDMTPSILKSVGKYTAADRAYIFEWNSEKKESFKNTFEWCASGIEPQIQNLQGILC
;
A
#
# COMPACT_ATOMS: atom_id res chain seq x y z
N MET A 1 -1.69 9.80 30.33
CA MET A 1 -0.23 9.51 30.26
C MET A 1 0.03 8.08 29.84
N GLU A 2 -0.76 7.11 30.32
CA GLU A 2 -0.70 5.69 29.93
C GLU A 2 -1.21 5.45 28.50
N GLU A 3 -2.34 6.05 28.14
CA GLU A 3 -2.93 6.02 26.79
C GLU A 3 -1.99 6.57 25.68
N TYR A 4 -1.23 7.63 25.98
CA TYR A 4 -0.22 8.18 25.07
C TYR A 4 0.98 7.23 24.87
N ARG A 5 1.34 6.47 25.90
CA ARG A 5 2.42 5.48 25.85
C ARG A 5 1.99 4.26 25.02
N ASP A 6 0.72 3.87 25.12
CA ASP A 6 0.15 2.77 24.33
C ASP A 6 -0.03 3.15 22.84
N ASP A 7 -0.37 4.40 22.54
CA ASP A 7 -0.38 4.92 21.16
C ASP A 7 1.03 4.87 20.53
N ILE A 8 2.06 5.31 21.26
CA ILE A 8 3.45 5.25 20.79
C ILE A 8 3.89 3.79 20.55
N LYS A 9 3.58 2.88 21.48
CA LYS A 9 3.91 1.44 21.30
C LYS A 9 3.22 0.85 20.07
N SER A 10 1.96 1.20 19.86
CA SER A 10 1.19 0.71 18.70
C SER A 10 1.80 1.22 17.40
N LYS A 11 2.17 2.50 17.33
CA LYS A 11 2.85 3.09 16.16
C LYS A 11 4.20 2.46 15.89
N LEU A 12 5.00 2.20 16.92
CA LEU A 12 6.29 1.50 16.79
C LEU A 12 6.09 0.08 16.25
N HIS A 13 5.09 -0.65 16.75
CA HIS A 13 4.78 -2.00 16.27
C HIS A 13 4.40 -2.03 14.78
N TYR A 14 3.56 -1.09 14.34
CA TYR A 14 3.23 -0.98 12.91
C TYR A 14 4.43 -0.60 12.05
N MET A 15 5.31 0.28 12.55
CA MET A 15 6.51 0.67 11.83
C MET A 15 7.46 -0.52 11.66
N ASP A 16 7.66 -1.33 12.69
CA ASP A 16 8.44 -2.57 12.62
C ASP A 16 7.83 -3.56 11.62
N GLU A 17 6.49 -3.70 11.60
CA GLU A 17 5.80 -4.57 10.64
C GLU A 17 6.03 -4.11 9.18
N ILE A 18 5.95 -2.80 8.93
CA ILE A 18 6.19 -2.22 7.61
C ILE A 18 7.64 -2.45 7.18
N LEU A 19 8.61 -2.17 8.06
CA LEU A 19 10.03 -2.36 7.78
C LEU A 19 10.38 -3.82 7.47
N HIS A 20 9.84 -4.75 8.26
CA HIS A 20 10.04 -6.18 8.03
C HIS A 20 9.53 -6.60 6.64
N LYS A 21 8.35 -6.11 6.23
CA LYS A 21 7.77 -6.45 4.93
C LYS A 21 8.55 -5.82 3.76
N ILE A 22 9.04 -4.58 3.89
CA ILE A 22 9.90 -3.96 2.88
C ILE A 22 11.21 -4.75 2.72
N SER A 23 11.82 -5.16 3.83
CA SER A 23 13.04 -5.98 3.79
C SER A 23 12.81 -7.35 3.14
N PHE A 24 11.58 -7.88 3.19
CA PHE A 24 11.22 -9.12 2.50
C PHE A 24 11.01 -8.87 0.99
N MET A 25 10.36 -7.77 0.60
CA MET A 25 10.24 -7.37 -0.80
C MET A 25 11.60 -7.18 -1.49
N SER A 26 12.60 -6.61 -0.80
CA SER A 26 13.93 -6.40 -1.39
C SER A 26 14.66 -7.68 -1.75
N GLN A 27 14.18 -8.83 -1.27
CA GLN A 27 14.72 -10.16 -1.58
C GLN A 27 13.94 -10.87 -2.69
N ALA A 28 12.90 -10.26 -3.26
CA ALA A 28 12.15 -10.83 -4.37
C ALA A 28 13.07 -11.05 -5.59
N GLU A 29 13.02 -12.25 -6.15
CA GLU A 29 13.85 -12.66 -7.29
C GLU A 29 13.20 -12.30 -8.63
N ASN A 30 11.90 -12.02 -8.64
CA ASN A 30 11.12 -11.70 -9.83
C ASN A 30 9.93 -10.79 -9.51
N GLU A 31 9.38 -10.17 -10.55
CA GLU A 31 8.24 -9.24 -10.46
C GLU A 31 6.99 -9.92 -9.85
N LYS A 32 6.74 -11.19 -10.18
CA LYS A 32 5.57 -11.90 -9.64
C LYS A 32 5.60 -12.00 -8.11
N GLN A 33 6.77 -12.27 -7.52
CA GLN A 33 6.92 -12.27 -6.06
C GLN A 33 6.66 -10.88 -5.46
N LEU A 34 7.03 -9.82 -6.17
CA LEU A 34 6.76 -8.45 -5.75
C LEU A 34 5.26 -8.16 -5.80
N ASP A 35 4.58 -8.57 -6.87
CA ASP A 35 3.14 -8.43 -7.05
C ASP A 35 2.37 -9.16 -5.95
N ASP A 36 2.79 -10.37 -5.59
CA ASP A 36 2.17 -11.17 -4.53
C ASP A 36 2.32 -10.52 -3.14
N MET A 37 3.44 -9.81 -2.90
CA MET A 37 3.71 -9.14 -1.61
C MET A 37 3.09 -7.75 -1.50
N THR A 38 2.88 -7.07 -2.63
CA THR A 38 2.44 -5.67 -2.71
C THR A 38 1.13 -5.38 -1.97
N PRO A 39 0.06 -6.19 -2.10
CA PRO A 39 -1.19 -5.98 -1.35
C PRO A 39 -1.02 -5.99 0.17
N SER A 40 -0.10 -6.82 0.69
CA SER A 40 0.15 -6.94 2.13
C SER A 40 0.76 -5.67 2.72
N ILE A 41 1.65 -5.03 1.96
CA ILE A 41 2.31 -3.79 2.39
C ILE A 41 1.39 -2.60 2.22
N LEU A 42 0.65 -2.54 1.12
CA LEU A 42 -0.35 -1.50 0.90
C LEU A 42 -1.39 -1.48 2.03
N LYS A 43 -1.79 -2.66 2.51
CA LYS A 43 -2.63 -2.81 3.72
C LYS A 43 -1.96 -2.33 4.99
N SER A 44 -0.69 -2.67 5.24
CA SER A 44 0.02 -2.20 6.44
C SER A 44 0.17 -0.69 6.45
N VAL A 45 0.54 -0.10 5.31
CA VAL A 45 0.65 1.36 5.14
C VAL A 45 -0.71 2.02 5.36
N GLY A 46 -1.76 1.53 4.71
CA GLY A 46 -3.11 2.08 4.86
C GLY A 46 -3.64 2.02 6.30
N LYS A 47 -3.38 0.92 7.02
CA LYS A 47 -3.69 0.81 8.45
C LYS A 47 -2.89 1.77 9.31
N TYR A 48 -1.59 1.89 9.07
CA TYR A 48 -0.69 2.76 9.83
C TYR A 48 -1.07 4.24 9.67
N THR A 49 -1.43 4.66 8.46
CA THR A 49 -1.87 6.04 8.18
C THR A 49 -3.32 6.29 8.55
N ALA A 50 -4.06 5.28 8.99
CA ALA A 50 -5.51 5.33 9.20
C ALA A 50 -6.27 5.85 7.95
N ALA A 51 -5.81 5.48 6.76
CA ALA A 51 -6.43 5.88 5.50
C ALA A 51 -7.63 4.98 5.16
N ASP A 52 -8.66 5.55 4.51
CA ASP A 52 -9.78 4.78 3.97
C ASP A 52 -9.36 3.93 2.76
N ARG A 53 -8.40 4.45 1.97
CA ARG A 53 -7.89 3.84 0.74
C ARG A 53 -6.40 4.10 0.57
N ALA A 54 -5.69 3.14 0.01
CA ALA A 54 -4.30 3.29 -0.42
C ALA A 54 -4.14 2.70 -1.83
N TYR A 55 -3.35 3.36 -2.68
CA TYR A 55 -3.20 3.03 -4.09
C TYR A 55 -1.73 2.90 -4.48
N ILE A 56 -1.47 2.08 -5.49
CA ILE A 56 -0.22 2.12 -6.27
C ILE A 56 -0.60 2.35 -7.72
N PHE A 57 -0.14 3.49 -8.24
CA PHE A 57 -0.28 3.85 -9.64
C PHE A 57 1.00 3.54 -10.40
N GLU A 58 0.84 2.89 -11.53
CA GLU A 58 1.91 2.63 -12.48
C GLU A 58 1.64 3.34 -13.80
N TRP A 59 2.69 3.50 -14.61
CA TRP A 59 2.52 3.99 -15.95
C TRP A 59 1.70 3.00 -16.78
N ASN A 60 0.72 3.53 -17.51
CA ASN A 60 -0.12 2.74 -18.41
C ASN A 60 0.64 2.35 -19.70
N SER A 61 1.68 3.11 -20.06
CA SER A 61 2.53 2.84 -21.22
C SER A 61 3.93 3.44 -21.05
N GLU A 62 4.89 2.99 -21.87
CA GLU A 62 6.24 3.55 -21.92
C GLU A 62 6.27 5.05 -22.24
N LYS A 63 5.24 5.55 -22.94
CA LYS A 63 5.08 6.96 -23.27
C LYS A 63 4.74 7.83 -22.05
N LYS A 64 4.34 7.20 -20.93
CA LYS A 64 4.04 7.87 -19.65
C LYS A 64 2.96 8.96 -19.75
N GLU A 65 1.97 8.73 -20.61
CA GLU A 65 0.86 9.69 -20.85
C GLU A 65 -0.28 9.54 -19.85
N SER A 66 -0.41 8.37 -19.22
CA SER A 66 -1.43 8.09 -18.22
C SER A 66 -0.96 7.08 -17.17
N PHE A 67 -1.63 7.12 -16.01
CA PHE A 67 -1.47 6.20 -14.91
C PHE A 67 -2.61 5.16 -14.88
N LYS A 68 -2.29 3.95 -14.44
CA LYS A 68 -3.24 2.89 -14.11
C LYS A 68 -3.16 2.57 -12.61
N ASN A 69 -4.29 2.40 -11.95
CA ASN A 69 -4.33 1.92 -10.56
C ASN A 69 -4.08 0.39 -10.57
N THR A 70 -2.85 -0.04 -10.29
CA THR A 70 -2.48 -1.46 -10.35
C THR A 70 -2.83 -2.19 -9.06
N PHE A 71 -2.67 -1.52 -7.91
CA PHE A 71 -2.99 -2.10 -6.62
C PHE A 71 -3.80 -1.13 -5.77
N GLU A 72 -4.86 -1.63 -5.17
CA GLU A 72 -5.70 -0.88 -4.25
C GLU A 72 -5.90 -1.69 -2.96
N TRP A 73 -5.81 -0.99 -1.82
CA TRP A 73 -6.31 -1.46 -0.55
C TRP A 73 -7.41 -0.52 -0.06
N CYS A 74 -8.52 -1.09 0.39
CA CYS A 74 -9.63 -0.35 1.01
C CYS A 74 -9.84 -0.83 2.45
N ALA A 75 -10.19 0.10 3.33
CA ALA A 75 -10.70 -0.21 4.64
C ALA A 75 -12.07 -0.92 4.55
N SER A 76 -12.48 -1.58 5.64
CA SER A 76 -13.75 -2.30 5.68
C SER A 76 -14.92 -1.33 5.48
N GLY A 77 -15.84 -1.66 4.56
CA GLY A 77 -17.00 -0.83 4.24
C GLY A 77 -16.73 0.30 3.23
N ILE A 78 -15.51 0.41 2.71
CA ILE A 78 -15.17 1.38 1.67
C ILE A 78 -15.26 0.73 0.29
N GLU A 79 -16.00 1.37 -0.62
CA GLU A 79 -16.18 0.89 -1.99
C GLU A 79 -14.86 1.00 -2.79
N PRO A 80 -14.40 -0.09 -3.43
CA PRO A 80 -13.22 -0.09 -4.28
C PRO A 80 -13.33 0.86 -5.48
N GLN A 81 -12.21 1.46 -5.88
CA GLN A 81 -12.09 2.35 -7.03
C GLN A 81 -11.08 1.82 -8.06
N ILE A 82 -10.51 0.63 -7.86
CA ILE A 82 -9.50 0.06 -8.77
C ILE A 82 -9.98 0.00 -10.22
N GLN A 83 -11.24 -0.35 -10.49
CA GLN A 83 -11.74 -0.41 -11.86
C GLN A 83 -12.05 0.99 -12.46
N ASN A 84 -12.32 1.99 -11.61
CA ASN A 84 -12.69 3.33 -12.03
C ASN A 84 -11.47 4.22 -12.30
N LEU A 85 -10.38 3.98 -11.58
CA LEU A 85 -9.16 4.78 -11.61
C LEU A 85 -8.13 4.21 -12.60
N GLN A 86 -8.57 3.94 -13.82
CA GLN A 86 -7.74 3.44 -14.91
C GLN A 86 -7.54 4.54 -15.96
N GLY A 87 -6.31 4.74 -16.43
CA GLY A 87 -6.01 5.70 -17.50
C GLY A 87 -6.09 7.17 -17.09
N ILE A 88 -5.71 7.49 -15.85
CA ILE A 88 -5.65 8.88 -15.37
C ILE A 88 -4.54 9.62 -16.12
N LEU A 89 -4.89 10.64 -16.89
CA LEU A 89 -3.91 11.43 -17.65
C LEU A 89 -2.96 12.20 -16.71
N CYS A 90 -1.68 12.26 -17.09
CA CYS A 90 -0.66 13.04 -16.41
C CYS A 90 -0.80 14.55 -16.67
#